data_AF-A0A0G0A5K9-F1
#
_entry.id   AF-A0A0G0A5K9-F1
#
_cell.length_a   1.000
_cell.length_b   1.000
_cell.length_c   1.000
_cell.angle_alpha   90.00
_cell.angle_beta   90.00
_cell.angle_gamma   90.00
#
_symmetry.space_group_name_H-M   'P 1'
#
loop_
_entity.id
_entity.type
_entity.pdbx_description
1 polymer ?
#
loop_
_entity_poly.entity_id
_entity_poly.type
_entity_poly.pdbx_seq_one_letter_code
_entity_poly.pdbx_strand_id
1 'polypeptide(L)'
;MDYLVNKESQFWSYLSQGQRDLLEEGLYLMDDVVRDQAYQFKDYSFLVFPFAKAYEGFLKQIFRDKKLISRLDYISDHLRLGKLMSPNLIGKLGPDSLYLKIENGYSKELAEKVWNVWKNGRNQIFHYFPHNIKAITFSESRGICMDILRTMEEVYEKLEFKS
;
A
#
# COMPACT_ATOMS: atom_id res chain seq x y z
N MET A 1 5.47 12.78 -15.44
CA MET A 1 5.11 11.54 -16.17
C MET A 1 3.96 10.93 -15.41
N ASP A 2 2.77 10.95 -16.01
CA ASP A 2 1.56 10.38 -15.40
C ASP A 2 1.70 8.87 -15.43
N TYR A 3 1.61 8.23 -14.26
CA TYR A 3 1.64 6.78 -14.19
C TYR A 3 0.27 6.27 -14.63
N LEU A 4 0.23 5.67 -15.82
CA LEU A 4 -0.95 5.04 -16.37
C LEU A 4 -0.92 3.57 -15.98
N VAL A 5 -1.87 3.16 -15.14
CA VAL A 5 -2.08 1.74 -14.84
C VAL A 5 -2.51 1.05 -16.13
N ASN A 6 -1.73 0.06 -16.58
CA ASN A 6 -2.14 -0.80 -17.68
C ASN A 6 -3.27 -1.74 -17.19
N LYS A 7 -4.50 -1.43 -17.55
CA LYS A 7 -5.69 -2.23 -17.18
C LYS A 7 -5.74 -3.61 -17.84
N GLU A 8 -4.92 -3.85 -18.85
CA GLU A 8 -4.78 -5.16 -19.50
C GLU A 8 -3.65 -5.99 -18.88
N SER A 9 -2.93 -5.45 -17.88
CA SER A 9 -1.86 -6.17 -17.20
C SER A 9 -2.39 -7.34 -16.37
N GLN A 10 -1.53 -8.35 -16.17
CA GLN A 10 -1.81 -9.44 -15.25
C GLN A 10 -1.99 -8.94 -13.81
N PHE A 11 -1.21 -7.92 -13.41
CA PHE A 11 -1.36 -7.24 -12.13
C PHE A 11 -2.78 -6.70 -11.94
N TRP A 12 -3.31 -5.97 -12.92
CA TRP A 12 -4.66 -5.40 -12.84
C TRP A 12 -5.75 -6.48 -12.78
N SER A 13 -5.56 -7.55 -13.54
CA SER A 13 -6.45 -8.71 -13.56
C SER A 13 -6.44 -9.48 -12.23
N TYR A 14 -5.30 -9.50 -11.54
CA TYR A 14 -5.13 -10.14 -10.23
C TYR A 14 -5.86 -9.40 -9.09
N LEU A 15 -6.03 -8.08 -9.19
CA LEU A 15 -6.75 -7.31 -8.19
C LEU A 15 -8.22 -7.75 -8.09
N SER A 16 -8.77 -7.76 -6.89
CA SER A 16 -10.21 -7.91 -6.67
C SER A 16 -10.97 -6.69 -7.22
N GLN A 17 -12.27 -6.85 -7.49
CA GLN A 17 -13.10 -5.74 -7.98
C GLN A 17 -13.04 -4.52 -7.03
N GLY A 18 -13.22 -4.73 -5.73
CA GLY A 18 -13.17 -3.63 -4.77
C GLY A 18 -11.80 -2.94 -4.64
N GLN A 19 -10.69 -3.64 -4.93
CA GLN A 19 -9.37 -3.00 -5.02
C GLN A 19 -9.26 -2.13 -6.28
N ARG A 20 -9.76 -2.62 -7.43
CA ARG A 20 -9.82 -1.82 -8.66
C ARG A 20 -10.67 -0.57 -8.49
N ASP A 21 -11.87 -0.73 -7.94
CA ASP A 21 -12.80 0.39 -7.68
C ASP A 21 -12.12 1.48 -6.84
N LEU A 22 -11.44 1.11 -5.74
CA LEU A 22 -10.70 2.06 -4.89
C LEU A 22 -9.60 2.81 -5.66
N LEU A 23 -8.87 2.12 -6.54
CA LEU A 23 -7.79 2.75 -7.31
C LEU A 23 -8.37 3.66 -8.40
N GLU A 24 -9.42 3.22 -9.11
CA GLU A 24 -10.07 4.00 -10.16
C GLU A 24 -10.75 5.25 -9.60
N GLU A 25 -11.52 5.12 -8.51
CA GLU A 25 -12.15 6.25 -7.83
C GLU A 25 -11.11 7.20 -7.21
N GLY A 26 -10.02 6.65 -6.66
CA GLY A 26 -8.91 7.45 -6.13
C GLY A 26 -8.20 8.26 -7.20
N LEU A 27 -7.96 7.66 -8.38
CA LEU A 27 -7.41 8.35 -9.55
C LEU A 27 -8.39 9.42 -10.05
N TYR A 28 -9.67 9.09 -10.20
CA TYR A 28 -10.70 10.05 -10.62
C TYR A 28 -10.78 11.26 -9.68
N LEU A 29 -10.77 11.03 -8.37
CA LEU A 29 -10.78 12.12 -7.38
C LEU A 29 -9.53 13.00 -7.50
N MET A 30 -8.37 12.39 -7.69
CA MET A 30 -7.10 13.11 -7.77
C MET A 30 -6.95 13.91 -9.07
N ASP A 31 -7.22 13.26 -10.20
CA ASP A 31 -6.90 13.76 -11.53
C ASP A 31 -8.06 14.53 -12.16
N ASP A 32 -9.32 14.15 -11.92
CA ASP A 32 -10.47 14.80 -12.57
C ASP A 32 -11.22 15.78 -11.65
N VAL A 33 -11.21 15.56 -10.34
CA VAL A 33 -11.94 16.43 -9.39
C VAL A 33 -11.03 17.48 -8.76
N VAL A 34 -9.83 17.10 -8.31
CA VAL A 34 -8.98 17.97 -7.49
C VAL A 34 -7.89 18.67 -8.31
N ARG A 35 -7.40 18.05 -9.39
CA ARG A 35 -6.27 18.57 -10.21
C ARG A 35 -6.51 19.98 -10.75
N ASP A 36 -7.75 20.30 -11.10
CA ASP A 36 -8.12 21.60 -11.67
C ASP A 36 -8.05 22.74 -10.64
N GLN A 37 -7.76 22.44 -9.37
CA GLN A 37 -7.60 23.38 -8.26
C GLN A 37 -8.76 24.37 -8.09
N ALA A 38 -9.96 24.01 -8.53
CA ALA A 38 -11.17 24.82 -8.33
C ALA A 38 -11.38 25.15 -6.83
N TYR A 39 -10.90 24.28 -5.94
CA TYR A 39 -10.74 24.54 -4.53
C TYR A 39 -9.36 24.07 -4.04
N GLN A 40 -8.66 24.92 -3.29
CA GLN A 40 -7.37 24.58 -2.69
C GLN A 40 -7.58 24.07 -1.26
N PHE A 41 -7.47 22.75 -1.09
CA PHE A 41 -7.49 22.14 0.24
C PHE A 41 -6.24 22.51 1.03
N LYS A 42 -6.38 22.63 2.35
CA LYS A 42 -5.27 22.84 3.27
C LYS A 42 -4.47 21.57 3.53
N ASP A 43 -5.09 20.41 3.35
CA ASP A 43 -4.49 19.09 3.52
C ASP A 43 -5.08 18.13 2.49
N TYR A 44 -4.21 17.43 1.77
CA TYR A 44 -4.57 16.46 0.73
C TYR A 44 -4.41 15.01 1.20
N SER A 45 -4.21 14.78 2.51
CA SER A 45 -4.12 13.44 3.12
C SER A 45 -5.28 12.50 2.74
N PHE A 46 -6.48 13.05 2.55
CA PHE A 46 -7.66 12.30 2.14
C PHE A 46 -7.53 11.61 0.79
N LEU A 47 -6.73 12.15 -0.14
CA LEU A 47 -6.50 11.54 -1.45
C LEU A 47 -5.73 10.22 -1.36
N VAL A 48 -4.96 10.02 -0.29
CA VAL A 48 -4.15 8.81 -0.09
C VAL A 48 -5.01 7.62 0.37
N PHE A 49 -6.18 7.87 0.94
CA PHE A 49 -6.98 6.85 1.60
C PHE A 49 -7.42 5.68 0.68
N PRO A 50 -7.96 5.92 -0.53
CA PRO A 50 -8.36 4.83 -1.42
C PRO A 50 -7.17 3.92 -1.79
N PHE A 51 -6.01 4.53 -2.08
CA PHE A 51 -4.77 3.82 -2.42
C PHE A 51 -4.23 3.00 -1.24
N ALA A 52 -4.16 3.61 -0.04
CA ALA A 52 -3.71 2.92 1.16
C ALA A 52 -4.61 1.73 1.52
N LYS A 53 -5.93 1.87 1.32
CA LYS A 53 -6.91 0.80 1.55
C LYS A 53 -6.78 -0.33 0.52
N ALA A 54 -6.64 0.02 -0.77
CA ALA A 54 -6.39 -0.94 -1.83
C ALA A 54 -5.08 -1.72 -1.58
N TYR A 55 -4.03 -1.01 -1.15
CA TYR A 55 -2.72 -1.60 -0.84
C TYR A 55 -2.77 -2.60 0.32
N GLU A 56 -3.40 -2.24 1.45
CA GLU A 56 -3.59 -3.18 2.57
C GLU A 56 -4.34 -4.45 2.11
N GLY A 57 -5.42 -4.29 1.34
CA GLY A 57 -6.19 -5.40 0.79
C GLY A 57 -5.34 -6.29 -0.13
N PHE A 58 -4.58 -5.67 -1.04
CA PHE A 58 -3.68 -6.36 -1.95
C PHE A 58 -2.59 -7.14 -1.21
N LEU A 59 -1.92 -6.52 -0.23
CA LEU A 59 -0.89 -7.20 0.56
C LEU A 59 -1.46 -8.42 1.30
N LYS A 60 -2.65 -8.31 1.90
CA LYS A 60 -3.33 -9.45 2.52
C LYS A 60 -3.59 -10.56 1.51
N GLN A 61 -4.07 -10.21 0.32
CA GLN A 61 -4.36 -11.18 -0.75
C GLN A 61 -3.09 -11.90 -1.20
N ILE A 62 -2.05 -11.17 -1.63
CA ILE A 62 -0.85 -11.79 -2.19
C ILE A 62 -0.02 -12.55 -1.15
N PHE A 63 0.04 -12.06 0.08
CA PHE A 63 0.73 -12.78 1.16
C PHE A 63 0.01 -14.08 1.53
N ARG A 64 -1.31 -14.13 1.41
CA ARG A 64 -2.05 -15.38 1.57
C ARG A 64 -1.75 -16.33 0.42
N ASP A 65 -1.82 -15.85 -0.82
CA ASP A 65 -1.63 -16.68 -2.01
C ASP A 65 -0.22 -17.28 -2.06
N LYS A 66 0.79 -16.53 -1.62
CA LYS A 66 2.19 -16.98 -1.46
C LYS A 66 2.48 -17.66 -0.11
N LYS A 67 1.45 -17.96 0.68
CA LYS A 67 1.55 -18.68 1.98
C LYS A 67 2.46 -18.00 3.02
N LEU A 68 2.65 -16.68 2.91
CA LEU A 68 3.37 -15.87 3.90
C LEU A 68 2.51 -15.62 5.15
N ILE A 69 1.18 -15.55 4.98
CA ILE A 69 0.17 -15.59 6.04
C ILE A 69 -0.76 -16.79 5.86
N SER A 70 -1.39 -17.24 6.95
CA SER A 70 -2.38 -18.32 6.88
C SER A 70 -3.74 -17.82 6.39
N ARG A 71 -4.62 -18.75 6.00
CA ARG A 71 -6.02 -18.42 5.69
C ARG A 71 -6.76 -17.83 6.90
N LEU A 72 -6.44 -18.28 8.11
CA LEU A 72 -7.02 -17.76 9.35
C LEU A 72 -6.60 -16.31 9.59
N ASP A 73 -5.33 -15.98 9.32
CA ASP A 73 -4.83 -14.61 9.38
C ASP A 73 -5.55 -13.71 8.37
N TYR A 74 -5.74 -14.21 7.14
CA TYR A 74 -6.39 -13.45 6.08
C TYR A 74 -7.84 -13.06 6.39
N ILE A 75 -8.63 -13.97 6.98
CA ILE A 75 -10.04 -13.71 7.33
C ILE A 75 -10.19 -12.95 8.66
N SER A 76 -9.12 -12.81 9.44
CA SER A 76 -9.18 -12.18 10.75
C SER A 76 -9.20 -10.66 10.65
N ASP A 77 -10.21 -10.05 11.26
CA ASP A 77 -10.30 -8.59 11.45
C ASP A 77 -9.22 -8.06 12.41
N HIS A 78 -8.54 -8.94 13.13
CA HIS A 78 -7.50 -8.58 14.09
C HIS A 78 -6.08 -8.61 13.51
N LEU A 79 -5.89 -9.10 12.27
CA LEU A 79 -4.58 -9.10 11.63
C LEU A 79 -4.13 -7.66 11.37
N ARG A 80 -3.04 -7.25 12.02
CA ARG A 80 -2.40 -5.95 11.81
C ARG A 80 -1.13 -6.10 10.99
N LEU A 81 -1.25 -5.96 9.66
CA LEU A 81 -0.10 -6.05 8.74
C LEU A 81 1.04 -5.14 9.18
N GLY A 82 0.75 -3.91 9.61
CA GLY A 82 1.75 -2.99 10.13
C GLY A 82 2.62 -3.51 11.27
N LYS A 83 2.07 -4.35 12.14
CA LYS A 83 2.83 -4.95 13.23
C LYS A 83 3.74 -6.04 12.69
N LEU A 84 3.21 -6.89 11.81
CA LEU A 84 3.94 -8.02 11.23
C LEU A 84 5.04 -7.59 10.25
N MET A 85 4.84 -6.47 9.56
CA MET A 85 5.79 -5.90 8.61
C MET A 85 6.83 -4.98 9.26
N SER A 86 6.74 -4.73 10.57
CA SER A 86 7.66 -3.79 11.23
C SER A 86 9.02 -4.45 11.48
N PRO A 87 10.13 -3.90 10.94
CA PRO A 87 11.47 -4.44 11.16
C PRO A 87 11.88 -4.37 12.64
N ASN A 88 11.37 -3.37 13.38
CA ASN A 88 11.63 -3.20 14.81
C ASN A 88 11.01 -4.31 15.68
N LEU A 89 10.06 -5.08 15.13
CA LEU A 89 9.38 -6.15 15.84
C LEU A 89 9.90 -7.54 15.48
N ILE A 90 10.93 -7.64 14.62
CA ILE A 90 11.53 -8.93 14.23
C ILE A 90 11.94 -9.74 15.46
N GLY A 91 12.66 -9.14 16.43
CA GLY A 91 13.09 -9.86 17.63
C GLY A 91 11.95 -10.41 18.50
N LYS A 92 10.77 -9.79 18.44
CA LYS A 92 9.57 -10.23 19.19
C LYS A 92 8.72 -11.23 18.42
N LEU A 93 8.63 -11.07 17.10
CA LEU A 93 7.80 -11.90 16.23
C LEU A 93 8.53 -13.14 15.73
N GLY A 94 9.86 -13.10 15.65
CA GLY A 94 10.68 -14.21 15.16
C GLY A 94 10.20 -14.69 13.78
N PRO A 95 9.93 -16.00 13.61
CA PRO A 95 9.44 -16.58 12.36
C PRO A 95 8.10 -16.01 11.86
N ASP A 96 7.28 -15.41 12.74
CA ASP A 96 5.99 -14.83 12.37
C ASP A 96 6.10 -13.43 11.75
N SER A 97 7.30 -12.84 11.76
CA SER A 97 7.57 -11.55 11.12
C SER A 97 7.40 -11.65 9.61
N LEU A 98 6.41 -10.94 9.05
CA LEU A 98 6.23 -10.89 7.59
C LEU A 98 7.40 -10.20 6.89
N TYR A 99 7.99 -9.19 7.54
CA TYR A 99 9.20 -8.56 7.05
C TYR A 99 10.31 -9.62 6.82
N LEU A 100 10.54 -10.46 7.83
CA LEU A 100 11.60 -11.48 7.77
C LEU A 100 11.28 -12.57 6.73
N LYS A 101 10.00 -12.97 6.61
CA LYS A 101 9.58 -13.94 5.59
C LYS A 101 9.82 -13.40 4.16
N ILE A 102 9.55 -12.13 3.91
CA ILE A 102 9.79 -11.50 2.60
C ILE A 102 11.28 -11.35 2.35
N GLU A 103 12.05 -10.89 3.34
CA GLU A 103 13.50 -10.76 3.26
C GLU A 103 14.17 -12.09 2.90
N ASN A 104 13.80 -13.17 3.59
CA ASN A 104 14.40 -14.49 3.39
C ASN A 104 13.92 -15.20 2.11
N GLY A 105 12.65 -15.04 1.72
CA GLY A 105 12.10 -15.69 0.53
C GLY A 105 12.39 -14.95 -0.78
N TYR A 106 12.46 -13.62 -0.72
CA TYR A 106 12.54 -12.76 -1.90
C TYR A 106 13.80 -11.91 -1.87
N SER A 107 13.77 -10.77 -1.18
CA SER A 107 14.92 -9.89 -0.98
C SER A 107 14.66 -8.89 0.15
N LYS A 108 15.72 -8.40 0.78
CA LYS A 108 15.66 -7.37 1.81
C LYS A 108 15.08 -6.06 1.27
N GLU A 109 15.49 -5.67 0.06
CA GLU A 109 15.03 -4.44 -0.59
C GLU A 109 13.52 -4.45 -0.79
N LEU A 110 12.94 -5.61 -1.15
CA LEU A 110 11.49 -5.76 -1.28
C LEU A 110 10.80 -5.61 0.07
N ALA A 111 11.31 -6.28 1.12
CA ALA A 111 10.75 -6.19 2.47
C ALA A 111 10.75 -4.73 2.99
N GLU A 112 11.87 -4.03 2.82
CA GLU A 112 12.01 -2.62 3.19
C GLU A 112 11.07 -1.72 2.39
N LYS A 113 10.97 -1.91 1.07
CA LYS A 113 10.09 -1.11 0.21
C LYS A 113 8.63 -1.27 0.62
N VAL A 114 8.15 -2.50 0.78
CA VAL A 114 6.77 -2.79 1.19
C VAL A 114 6.45 -2.11 2.52
N TRP A 115 7.34 -2.27 3.51
CA TRP A 115 7.18 -1.67 4.82
C TRP A 115 7.18 -0.14 4.76
N ASN A 116 8.11 0.47 4.05
CA ASN A 116 8.25 1.93 3.98
C ASN A 116 7.05 2.57 3.30
N VAL A 117 6.55 2.01 2.20
CA VAL A 117 5.35 2.50 1.53
C VAL A 117 4.11 2.35 2.42
N TRP A 118 3.98 1.22 3.13
CA TRP A 118 2.89 1.04 4.07
C TRP A 118 2.96 2.04 5.23
N LYS A 119 4.16 2.23 5.79
CA LYS A 119 4.41 3.17 6.90
C LYS A 119 4.10 4.61 6.49
N ASN A 120 4.58 5.03 5.33
CA ASN A 120 4.42 6.40 4.86
C ASN A 120 2.97 6.63 4.42
N GLY A 121 2.42 5.79 3.53
CA GLY A 121 1.10 5.99 2.96
C GLY A 121 -0.08 5.69 3.88
N ARG A 122 0.06 4.77 4.85
CA ARG A 122 -1.06 4.36 5.72
C ARG A 122 -0.88 4.71 7.19
N ASN A 123 0.35 4.78 7.71
CA ASN A 123 0.54 5.07 9.14
C ASN A 123 0.82 6.55 9.41
N GLN A 124 1.75 7.16 8.68
CA GLN A 124 2.17 8.52 8.95
C GLN A 124 1.15 9.55 8.47
N ILE A 125 0.52 9.32 7.30
CA ILE A 125 -0.48 10.24 6.73
C ILE A 125 -1.70 10.44 7.65
N PHE A 126 -2.14 9.40 8.35
CA PHE A 126 -3.34 9.48 9.20
C PHE A 126 -3.02 9.73 10.68
N HIS A 127 -1.75 9.93 11.03
CA HIS A 127 -1.36 10.19 12.41
C HIS A 127 -1.52 11.69 12.72
N TYR A 128 -2.44 12.04 13.61
CA TYR A 128 -2.58 13.41 14.10
C TYR A 128 -1.42 13.76 15.04
N PHE A 129 -0.59 14.77 14.71
CA PHE A 129 0.43 15.25 15.63
C PHE A 129 -0.06 16.54 16.33
N PRO A 130 -0.19 16.56 17.67
CA PRO A 130 -0.79 17.69 18.41
C PRO A 130 -0.15 19.06 18.18
N HIS A 131 1.13 19.09 17.77
CA HIS A 131 1.90 20.31 17.56
C HIS A 131 2.17 20.62 16.07
N ASN A 132 1.72 19.75 15.16
CA ASN A 132 1.85 19.94 13.72
C ASN A 132 0.87 18.99 13.02
N ILE A 133 -0.18 19.51 12.40
CA ILE A 133 -1.17 18.67 11.68
C ILE A 133 -0.49 17.84 10.57
N LYS A 134 0.73 18.21 10.14
CA LYS A 134 1.48 17.59 9.03
C LYS A 134 0.63 17.45 7.78
N ALA A 135 -0.10 18.52 7.48
CA ALA A 135 -0.85 18.62 6.25
C ALA A 135 0.10 18.43 5.06
N ILE A 136 -0.35 17.66 4.08
CA ILE A 136 0.42 17.42 2.85
C ILE A 136 -0.19 18.18 1.69
N THR A 137 0.66 18.60 0.77
CA THR A 137 0.27 19.23 -0.50
C THR A 137 -0.31 18.21 -1.48
N PHE A 138 -0.99 18.70 -2.52
CA PHE A 138 -1.46 17.86 -3.62
C PHE A 138 -0.33 17.03 -4.24
N SER A 139 0.83 17.66 -4.51
CA SER A 139 1.98 16.99 -5.10
C SER A 139 2.52 15.86 -4.21
N GLU A 140 2.63 16.09 -2.91
CA GLU A 140 3.06 15.06 -1.95
C GLU A 140 2.05 13.91 -1.89
N SER A 141 0.75 14.22 -1.82
CA SER A 141 -0.31 13.20 -1.81
C SER A 141 -0.27 12.33 -3.07
N ARG A 142 -0.06 12.95 -4.24
CA ARG A 142 0.08 12.25 -5.52
C ARG A 142 1.32 11.38 -5.55
N GLY A 143 2.46 11.89 -5.09
CA GLY A 143 3.70 11.10 -4.97
C GLY A 143 3.49 9.81 -4.17
N ILE A 144 2.86 9.91 -3.00
CA ILE A 144 2.56 8.77 -2.13
C ILE A 144 1.64 7.77 -2.83
N CYS A 145 0.58 8.23 -3.51
CA CYS A 145 -0.35 7.34 -4.20
C CYS A 145 0.33 6.58 -5.35
N MET A 146 1.21 7.25 -6.09
CA MET A 146 1.99 6.63 -7.15
C MET A 146 3.02 5.63 -6.62
N ASP A 147 3.64 5.93 -5.48
CA ASP A 147 4.56 4.99 -4.82
C ASP A 147 3.82 3.74 -4.33
N ILE A 148 2.60 3.89 -3.82
CA ILE A 148 1.72 2.77 -3.48
C ILE A 148 1.44 1.90 -4.71
N LEU A 149 0.94 2.50 -5.80
CA LEU A 149 0.61 1.77 -7.02
C LEU A 149 1.80 1.01 -7.60
N ARG A 150 2.94 1.69 -7.78
CA ARG A 150 4.17 1.07 -8.29
C ARG A 150 4.66 -0.06 -7.40
N THR A 151 4.49 0.07 -6.09
CA THR A 151 4.90 -0.98 -5.15
C THR A 151 3.97 -2.18 -5.23
N MET A 152 2.67 -1.97 -5.44
CA MET A 152 1.74 -3.08 -5.69
C MET A 152 2.14 -3.87 -6.93
N GLU A 153 2.40 -3.18 -8.04
CA GLU A 153 2.81 -3.81 -9.31
C GLU A 153 4.14 -4.56 -9.15
N GLU A 154 5.17 -3.94 -8.57
CA GLU A 154 6.47 -4.59 -8.35
C GLU A 154 6.37 -5.80 -7.40
N VAL A 155 5.56 -5.71 -6.35
CA VAL A 155 5.33 -6.82 -5.43
C VAL A 155 4.66 -7.98 -6.17
N TYR A 156 3.65 -7.68 -7.00
CA TYR A 156 3.01 -8.70 -7.82
C TYR A 156 4.02 -9.40 -8.73
N GLU A 157 4.79 -8.64 -9.50
CA GLU A 157 5.82 -9.19 -10.39
C GLU A 157 6.81 -10.06 -9.62
N LYS A 158 7.44 -9.53 -8.57
CA LYS A 158 8.49 -10.25 -7.82
C LYS A 158 7.98 -11.52 -7.12
N LEU A 159 6.72 -11.52 -6.66
CA LEU A 159 6.15 -12.67 -5.97
C LEU A 159 5.63 -13.73 -6.96
N GLU A 160 5.13 -13.34 -8.13
CA GLU A 160 4.72 -14.27 -9.19
C GLU A 160 5.90 -14.93 -9.90
N PHE A 161 6.97 -14.19 -10.24
CA PHE A 161 8.13 -14.76 -10.96
C PHE A 161 8.92 -15.82 -10.16
N LYS A 162 8.75 -15.89 -8.83
CA LYS A 162 9.41 -16.86 -7.96
C LYS A 162 8.51 -18.04 -7.53
N SER A 163 7.30 -18.17 -8.10
CA SER A 163 6.32 -19.22 -7.76
C SER A 163 6.40 -20.45 -8.65
#